data_AF-A0A851DDV8-F1
#
_entry.id   AF-A0A851DDV8-F1
#
_cell.length_a   1.000
_cell.length_b   1.000
_cell.length_c   1.000
_cell.angle_alpha   90.00
_cell.angle_beta   90.00
_cell.angle_gamma   90.00
#
_symmetry.space_group_name_H-M   'P 1'
#
loop_
_entity.id
_entity.type
_entity.pdbx_description
1 polymer ?
#
loop_
_entity_poly.entity_id
_entity_poly.type
_entity_poly.pdbx_seq_one_letter_code
_entity_poly.pdbx_strand_id
1 'polypeptide(L)'
;MEISTLAMYHCLAFAWYFFVAYSITHVKAEERPSEVFLYGGQWKYLTVLNLVLQAVFYGVSFLADALRLIKKLRCAKCVISSRDLLFSVLAFPVSTFVSISFWTLYTYNRELVYPKSLDGVIPLWLNHAM
;
A
#
# COMPACT_ATOMS: atom_id res chain seq x y z
N MET A 1 3.20 4.88 24.40
CA MET A 1 4.31 4.44 23.52
C MET A 1 5.27 5.60 23.34
N GLU A 2 6.57 5.40 23.49
CA GLU A 2 7.55 6.47 23.27
C GLU A 2 7.54 6.90 21.79
N ILE A 3 7.77 8.19 21.53
CA ILE A 3 7.76 8.75 20.17
C ILE A 3 8.79 8.03 19.29
N SER A 4 9.93 7.62 19.85
CA SER A 4 10.96 6.86 19.16
C SER A 4 10.47 5.49 18.67
N THR A 5 9.68 4.78 19.49
CA THR A 5 9.07 3.50 19.11
C THR A 5 8.04 3.69 17.99
N LEU A 6 7.26 4.77 18.05
CA LEU A 6 6.28 5.10 17.01
C LEU A 6 6.97 5.42 15.67
N ALA A 7 8.04 6.23 15.72
CA ALA A 7 8.84 6.55 14.55
C ALA A 7 9.45 5.28 13.92
N MET A 8 9.97 4.37 14.74
CA MET A 8 10.51 3.09 14.27
C MET A 8 9.43 2.23 13.59
N TYR A 9 8.24 2.13 14.19
CA TYR A 9 7.11 1.42 13.59
C TYR A 9 6.73 2.01 12.23
N HIS A 10 6.53 3.33 12.13
CA HIS A 10 6.17 3.98 10.86
C HIS A 10 7.27 3.85 9.81
N CYS A 11 8.54 3.89 10.21
CA CYS A 11 9.68 3.67 9.33
C CYS A 11 9.68 2.24 8.75
N LEU A 12 9.49 1.23 9.60
CA LEU A 12 9.42 -0.17 9.18
C LEU A 12 8.21 -0.43 8.28
N ALA A 13 7.05 0.13 8.63
CA ALA A 13 5.85 0.05 7.81
C ALA A 13 6.06 0.72 6.44
N PHE A 14 6.64 1.93 6.42
CA PHE A 14 6.99 2.61 5.17
C PHE A 14 7.92 1.78 4.29
N ALA A 15 8.99 1.23 4.88
CA ALA A 15 9.93 0.37 4.17
C ALA A 15 9.24 -0.90 3.63
N TRP A 16 8.33 -1.51 4.39
CA TRP A 16 7.54 -2.66 3.93
C TRP A 16 6.67 -2.32 2.73
N TYR A 17 5.86 -1.26 2.81
CA TYR A 17 4.98 -0.86 1.70
C TYR A 17 5.78 -0.45 0.46
N PHE A 18 6.92 0.22 0.65
CA PHE A 18 7.83 0.55 -0.44
C PHE A 18 8.43 -0.72 -1.08
N PHE A 19 8.86 -1.69 -0.27
CA PHE A 19 9.38 -2.97 -0.75
C PHE A 19 8.36 -3.78 -1.55
N VAL A 20 7.11 -3.86 -1.08
CA VAL A 20 6.03 -4.54 -1.81
C VAL A 20 5.74 -3.81 -3.12
N ALA A 21 5.67 -2.47 -3.12
CA ALA A 21 5.43 -1.69 -4.33
C ALA A 21 6.55 -1.86 -5.36
N TYR A 22 7.80 -1.84 -4.90
CA TYR A 22 8.97 -2.13 -5.71
C TYR A 22 8.95 -3.57 -6.25
N SER A 23 8.56 -4.55 -5.44
CA SER A 23 8.48 -5.95 -5.88
C SER A 23 7.47 -6.12 -7.02
N ILE A 24 6.33 -5.42 -6.97
CA ILE A 24 5.29 -5.45 -8.02
C ILE A 24 5.80 -4.91 -9.35
N THR A 25 6.57 -3.80 -9.35
CA THR A 25 7.12 -3.25 -10.60
C THR A 25 8.17 -4.16 -11.22
N HIS A 26 8.82 -4.99 -10.40
CA HIS A 26 9.80 -5.99 -10.82
C HIS A 26 9.20 -7.36 -11.20
N VAL A 27 7.88 -7.56 -11.03
CA VAL A 27 7.21 -8.75 -11.57
C VAL A 27 7.26 -8.70 -13.10
N LYS A 28 8.08 -9.61 -13.68
CA LYS A 28 8.49 -9.65 -15.09
C LYS A 28 7.31 -9.56 -16.06
N ALA A 29 7.53 -8.77 -17.12
CA ALA A 29 6.57 -8.54 -18.18
C ALA A 29 6.52 -9.60 -19.28
N GLU A 30 7.43 -10.57 -19.25
CA GLU A 30 7.75 -11.43 -20.39
C GLU A 30 6.75 -12.59 -20.58
N GLU A 31 5.93 -12.92 -19.58
CA GLU A 31 4.86 -13.95 -19.67
C GLU A 31 3.45 -13.37 -19.45
N ARG A 32 3.26 -12.05 -19.63
CA ARG A 32 1.96 -11.42 -19.40
C ARG A 32 0.97 -11.87 -20.47
N PRO A 33 -0.14 -12.57 -20.14
CA PRO A 33 -1.23 -12.75 -21.08
C PRO A 33 -1.69 -11.35 -21.51
N SER A 34 -1.53 -11.05 -22.80
CA SER A 34 -1.70 -9.72 -23.38
C SER A 34 -3.05 -9.12 -23.01
N GLU A 35 -4.10 -9.93 -22.90
CA GLU A 35 -5.46 -9.49 -22.57
C GLU A 35 -5.62 -8.86 -21.17
N VAL A 36 -4.84 -9.28 -20.16
CA VAL A 36 -5.06 -8.86 -18.77
C VAL A 36 -4.52 -7.45 -18.48
N PHE A 37 -3.61 -6.93 -19.29
CA PHE A 37 -2.91 -5.65 -19.04
C PHE A 37 -3.01 -4.60 -20.17
N LEU A 38 -3.91 -4.79 -21.13
CA LEU A 38 -4.09 -3.92 -22.33
C LEU A 38 -4.31 -2.42 -22.03
N TYR A 39 -4.87 -2.06 -20.87
CA TYR A 39 -5.16 -0.66 -20.52
C TYR A 39 -4.61 -0.31 -19.14
N GLY A 40 -3.76 0.72 -19.03
CA GLY A 40 -3.26 1.26 -17.75
C GLY A 40 -2.28 0.38 -16.96
N GLY A 41 -1.92 -0.81 -17.46
CA GLY A 41 -0.96 -1.71 -16.81
C GLY A 41 -1.37 -2.09 -15.38
N GLN A 42 -0.43 -2.04 -14.44
CA GLN A 42 -0.68 -2.31 -13.02
C GLN A 42 -1.42 -1.16 -12.31
N TRP A 43 -1.35 0.06 -12.84
CA TRP A 43 -1.93 1.26 -12.21
C TRP A 43 -3.44 1.33 -12.32
N LYS A 44 -4.07 0.47 -13.13
CA LYS A 44 -5.53 0.34 -13.17
C LYS A 44 -6.11 -0.31 -11.91
N TYR A 45 -5.31 -1.07 -11.17
CA TYR A 45 -5.80 -1.86 -10.05
C TYR A 45 -5.83 -1.03 -8.77
N LEU A 46 -7.00 -0.98 -8.14
CA LEU A 46 -7.16 -0.26 -6.87
C LEU A 46 -6.30 -0.84 -5.75
N THR A 47 -5.96 -2.13 -5.78
CA THR A 47 -5.00 -2.77 -4.86
C THR A 47 -3.60 -2.15 -4.97
N VAL A 48 -3.10 -1.93 -6.19
CA VAL A 48 -1.81 -1.27 -6.43
C VAL A 48 -1.85 0.19 -6.00
N LEU A 49 -2.92 0.91 -6.33
CA LEU A 49 -3.10 2.29 -5.89
C LEU A 49 -3.19 2.41 -4.36
N ASN A 50 -3.88 1.47 -3.71
CA ASN A 50 -3.96 1.37 -2.25
C ASN A 50 -2.59 1.15 -1.61
N LEU A 51 -1.75 0.30 -2.21
CA LEU A 51 -0.40 0.05 -1.73
C LEU A 51 0.47 1.32 -1.77
N VAL A 52 0.41 2.07 -2.87
CA VAL A 52 1.10 3.36 -3.01
C VAL A 52 0.56 4.38 -2.01
N LEU A 53 -0.76 4.44 -1.82
CA LEU A 53 -1.40 5.28 -0.83
C LEU A 53 -0.93 4.96 0.59
N GLN A 54 -0.81 3.68 0.95
CA GLN A 54 -0.27 3.24 2.24
C GLN A 54 1.21 3.63 2.41
N ALA A 55 2.04 3.47 1.38
CA ALA A 55 3.41 3.94 1.40
C ALA A 55 3.48 5.47 1.67
N VAL A 56 2.66 6.26 0.99
CA VAL A 56 2.59 7.71 1.22
C VAL A 56 2.13 8.01 2.66
N PHE A 57 1.09 7.33 3.14
CA PHE A 57 0.57 7.52 4.50
C PHE A 57 1.62 7.24 5.59
N TYR A 58 2.31 6.11 5.50
CA TYR A 58 3.37 5.77 6.47
C TYR A 58 4.60 6.66 6.33
N GLY A 59 4.92 7.12 5.11
CA GLY A 59 5.97 8.13 4.89
C GLY A 59 5.66 9.47 5.56
N VAL A 60 4.43 9.97 5.42
CA VAL A 60 3.96 11.19 6.10
C VAL A 60 3.93 11.00 7.62
N SER A 61 3.52 9.82 8.09
CA SER A 61 3.49 9.48 9.53
C SER A 61 4.90 9.45 10.12
N PHE A 62 5.85 8.82 9.43
CA PHE A 62 7.26 8.82 9.83
C PHE A 62 7.84 10.24 9.82
N LEU A 63 7.54 11.05 8.81
CA LEU A 63 7.98 12.45 8.75
C LEU A 63 7.42 13.26 9.93
N ALA A 64 6.15 13.07 10.29
CA ALA A 64 5.55 13.73 11.45
C ALA A 64 6.31 13.39 12.75
N ASP A 65 6.66 12.11 12.96
CA ASP A 65 7.39 11.69 14.15
C ASP A 65 8.84 12.17 14.15
N ALA A 66 9.52 12.13 13.00
CA ALA A 66 10.86 12.68 12.85
C ALA A 66 10.90 14.18 13.18
N LEU A 67 9.91 14.95 12.71
CA LEU A 67 9.76 16.38 13.02
C LEU A 67 9.53 16.64 14.51
N ARG A 68 8.80 15.75 15.20
CA ARG A 68 8.62 15.81 16.67
C ARG A 68 9.92 15.52 17.41
N LEU A 69 10.69 14.51 16.98
CA LEU A 69 11.97 14.14 17.58
C LEU A 69 13.01 15.27 17.49
N ILE A 70 13.08 15.97 16.35
CA ILE A 70 13.96 17.13 16.17
C ILE A 70 13.38 18.44 16.75
N LYS A 71 12.28 18.37 17.52
CA LYS A 71 11.61 19.49 18.18
C LYS A 71 11.15 20.62 17.23
N LYS A 72 10.84 20.30 15.95
CA LYS A 72 10.22 21.24 15.00
C LYS A 72 8.69 21.22 15.09
N LEU A 73 8.15 21.67 16.24
CA LEU A 73 6.72 21.52 16.58
C LEU A 73 5.76 22.18 15.57
N ARG A 74 6.10 23.33 14.98
CA ARG A 74 5.22 24.02 14.02
C ARG A 74 5.03 23.21 12.74
N CYS A 75 6.11 22.68 12.17
CA CYS A 75 6.06 21.82 10.99
C CYS A 75 5.35 20.50 11.33
N ALA A 76 5.65 19.91 12.50
CA ALA A 76 5.00 18.67 12.95
C ALA A 76 3.47 18.80 13.00
N LYS A 77 2.93 19.91 13.51
CA LYS A 77 1.47 20.14 13.54
C LYS A 77 0.83 20.13 12.16
N CYS A 78 1.46 20.76 11.17
CA CYS A 78 0.97 20.79 9.80
C CYS A 78 0.98 19.38 9.17
N VAL A 79 2.07 18.63 9.35
CA VAL A 79 2.20 17.25 8.83
C VAL A 79 1.27 16.26 9.55
N ILE A 80 1.01 16.46 10.84
CA ILE A 80 0.02 15.65 11.58
C ILE A 80 -1.39 15.92 11.03
N SER A 81 -1.75 17.17 10.79
CA SER A 81 -3.06 17.51 10.21
C SER A 81 -3.24 16.88 8.83
N SER A 82 -2.21 16.96 7.97
CA SER A 82 -2.26 16.32 6.64
C SER A 82 -2.32 14.79 6.74
N ARG A 83 -1.59 14.18 7.68
CA ARG A 83 -1.67 12.75 7.98
C ARG A 83 -3.08 12.33 8.37
N ASP A 84 -3.72 13.08 9.27
CA ASP A 84 -5.04 12.73 9.80
C ASP A 84 -6.12 12.86 8.72
N LEU A 85 -6.02 13.88 7.84
CA LEU A 85 -6.87 13.99 6.64
C LEU A 85 -6.62 12.85 5.66
N LEU A 86 -5.36 12.54 5.37
CA LEU A 86 -4.98 11.44 4.48
C LEU A 86 -5.51 10.10 4.98
N PHE A 87 -5.42 9.86 6.30
CA PHE A 87 -5.96 8.66 6.93
C PHE A 87 -7.48 8.58 6.79
N SER A 88 -8.18 9.61 7.28
CA SER A 88 -9.64 9.60 7.40
C SER A 88 -10.35 9.59 6.04
N VAL A 89 -9.84 10.34 5.07
CA VAL A 89 -10.50 10.52 3.77
C VAL A 89 -10.10 9.45 2.76
N LEU A 90 -8.86 8.95 2.82
CA LEU A 90 -8.31 8.08 1.78
C LEU A 90 -7.84 6.73 2.32
N ALA A 91 -6.80 6.70 3.17
CA ALA A 91 -6.11 5.46 3.51
C ALA A 91 -7.04 4.46 4.22
N PHE A 92 -7.81 4.91 5.21
CA PHE A 92 -8.75 4.07 5.93
C PHE A 92 -9.89 3.52 5.06
N PRO A 93 -10.70 4.36 4.37
CA PRO A 93 -11.83 3.86 3.58
C PRO A 93 -11.39 3.01 2.38
N VAL A 94 -10.34 3.43 1.65
CA VAL A 94 -9.86 2.67 0.48
C VAL A 94 -9.29 1.33 0.89
N SER A 95 -8.45 1.26 1.93
CA SER A 95 -7.90 -0.01 2.39
C SER A 95 -8.97 -0.94 2.95
N THR A 96 -9.94 -0.40 3.68
CA THR A 96 -11.07 -1.20 4.19
C THR A 96 -11.87 -1.79 3.03
N PHE A 97 -12.21 -0.98 2.03
CA PHE A 97 -12.94 -1.42 0.84
C PHE A 97 -12.16 -2.48 0.05
N VAL A 98 -10.86 -2.23 -0.23
CA VAL A 98 -10.00 -3.16 -0.96
C VAL A 98 -9.87 -4.47 -0.21
N SER A 99 -9.59 -4.44 1.10
CA SER A 99 -9.42 -5.65 1.91
C SER A 99 -10.70 -6.49 1.95
N ILE A 100 -11.85 -5.86 2.26
CA ILE A 100 -13.12 -6.57 2.34
C ILE A 100 -13.50 -7.14 0.97
N SER A 101 -13.40 -6.35 -0.09
CA SER A 101 -13.76 -6.79 -1.45
C SER A 101 -12.86 -7.91 -1.92
N PHE A 102 -11.55 -7.79 -1.74
CA PHE A 102 -10.58 -8.81 -2.13
C PHE A 102 -10.87 -10.12 -1.40
N TRP A 103 -10.93 -10.14 -0.07
CA TRP A 103 -11.13 -11.39 0.68
C TRP A 103 -12.50 -12.00 0.46
N THR A 104 -13.56 -11.19 0.34
CA THR A 104 -14.90 -11.68 0.02
C THR A 104 -14.92 -12.37 -1.35
N LEU A 105 -14.38 -11.72 -2.38
CA LEU A 105 -14.36 -12.29 -3.73
C LEU A 105 -13.40 -13.49 -3.82
N TYR A 106 -12.23 -13.40 -3.17
CA TYR A 106 -11.22 -14.46 -3.18
C TYR A 106 -11.75 -15.75 -2.54
N THR A 107 -12.47 -15.64 -1.41
CA THR A 107 -13.08 -16.79 -0.72
C THR A 107 -14.32 -17.33 -1.43
N TYR A 108 -15.12 -16.46 -2.07
CA TYR A 108 -16.30 -16.87 -2.84
C TYR A 108 -15.92 -17.56 -4.15
N ASN A 109 -15.14 -16.89 -4.99
CA ASN A 109 -14.55 -17.44 -6.20
C ASN A 109 -13.30 -16.64 -6.59
N ARG A 110 -12.14 -17.20 -6.25
CA ARG A 110 -10.83 -16.63 -6.54
C ARG A 110 -10.64 -16.17 -8.00
N GLU A 111 -11.22 -16.86 -8.98
CA GLU A 111 -11.04 -16.51 -10.40
C GLU A 111 -11.58 -15.11 -10.74
N LEU A 112 -12.43 -14.52 -9.89
CA LEU A 112 -12.97 -13.17 -10.07
C LEU A 112 -11.94 -12.05 -9.84
N VAL A 113 -10.94 -12.30 -8.98
CA VAL A 113 -9.95 -11.28 -8.57
C VAL A 113 -8.51 -11.69 -8.84
N TYR A 114 -8.23 -12.99 -8.86
CA TYR A 114 -6.88 -13.53 -9.02
C TYR A 114 -6.93 -14.90 -9.73
N PRO A 115 -7.15 -14.92 -11.06
CA PRO A 115 -7.24 -16.15 -11.84
C PRO A 115 -5.95 -16.96 -11.83
N LYS A 116 -6.06 -18.29 -11.99
CA LYS A 116 -4.91 -19.22 -11.90
C LYS A 116 -3.76 -18.92 -12.87
N SER A 117 -4.04 -18.26 -13.99
CA SER A 117 -3.00 -17.83 -14.94
C SER A 117 -2.01 -16.83 -14.33
N LEU A 118 -2.41 -16.12 -13.25
CA LEU A 118 -1.54 -15.18 -12.56
C LEU A 118 -0.58 -15.84 -11.56
N ASP A 119 -0.75 -17.13 -11.24
CA ASP A 119 0.09 -17.85 -10.25
C ASP A 119 1.53 -18.02 -10.75
N GLY A 120 1.71 -18.10 -12.07
CA GLY A 120 3.03 -18.13 -12.71
C GLY A 120 3.69 -16.75 -12.81
N VAL A 121 2.92 -15.66 -12.63
CA VAL A 121 3.39 -14.29 -12.84
C VAL A 121 3.65 -13.59 -11.51
N ILE A 122 2.65 -13.57 -10.63
CA ILE A 122 2.72 -12.88 -9.33
C ILE A 122 2.90 -13.94 -8.24
N PRO A 123 3.99 -13.92 -7.47
CA PRO A 123 4.16 -14.84 -6.35
C PRO A 123 3.01 -14.70 -5.34
N LEU A 124 2.55 -15.82 -4.79
CA LEU A 124 1.41 -15.87 -3.86
C LEU A 124 1.59 -14.94 -2.64
N TRP A 125 2.81 -14.87 -2.08
CA TRP A 125 3.12 -13.99 -0.96
C TRP A 125 2.93 -12.52 -1.35
N LEU A 126 3.29 -12.15 -2.58
CA LEU A 126 3.17 -10.78 -3.06
C LEU A 126 1.71 -10.42 -3.29
N ASN A 127 0.91 -11.37 -3.81
CA ASN A 127 -0.53 -11.19 -3.94
C ASN A 127 -1.23 -10.94 -2.61
N HIS A 128 -0.86 -11.66 -1.54
CA HIS A 128 -1.44 -11.46 -0.21
C HIS A 128 -0.84 -10.28 0.57
N ALA A 129 0.32 -9.76 0.16
CA ALA A 129 0.93 -8.58 0.74
C ALA A 129 0.37 -7.25 0.19
N MET A 130 -0.33 -7.30 -0.94
CA MET A 130 -1.06 -6.17 -1.56
C MET A 130 -2.39 -5.90 -0.85
#